data_AF-A0A4P5WSG7-F1
#
_entry.id   AF-A0A4P5WSG7-F1
#
_cell.length_a   1.000
_cell.length_b   1.000
_cell.length_c   1.000
_cell.angle_alpha   90.00
_cell.angle_beta   90.00
_cell.angle_gamma   90.00
#
_symmetry.space_group_name_H-M   'P 1'
#
loop_
_entity.id
_entity.type
_entity.pdbx_description
1 polymer ?
#
loop_
_entity_poly.entity_id
_entity_poly.type
_entity_poly.pdbx_seq_one_letter_code
_entity_poly.pdbx_strand_id
1 'polypeptide(L)'
;MLGELNQVADFHRRIGAEVAGSPQPLRGSRERAAALAVAVRGILSELLAVGVDGDVLISRAAMSREEFAEWLEAHVSANLDAVADAWADRCYLLFGDAVAAGLPAADVFAAVHRSNMTKAANRAIGGKAVKAAAFERPEIQLSGGV
;
A
#
# COMPACT_ATOMS: atom_id res chain seq x y z
N MET A 1 -6.01 0.87 14.52
CA MET A 1 -5.64 1.74 13.38
C MET A 1 -4.76 2.92 13.77
N LEU A 2 -5.09 3.69 14.81
CA LEU A 2 -4.24 4.80 15.29
C LEU A 2 -2.82 4.34 15.68
N GLY A 3 -2.68 3.15 16.28
CA GLY A 3 -1.38 2.59 16.66
C GLY A 3 -0.51 2.21 15.44
N GLU A 4 -1.11 1.61 14.43
CA GLU A 4 -0.43 1.15 13.20
C GLU A 4 0.04 2.34 12.35
N LEU A 5 -0.77 3.40 12.24
CA LEU A 5 -0.36 4.62 11.54
C LEU A 5 0.82 5.32 12.24
N ASN A 6 0.85 5.33 13.58
CA ASN A 6 1.99 5.86 14.34
C ASN A 6 3.25 5.03 14.10
N GLN A 7 3.14 3.70 14.09
CA GLN A 7 4.25 2.79 13.74
C GLN A 7 4.82 3.08 12.34
N VAL A 8 3.96 3.32 11.34
CA VAL A 8 4.40 3.68 9.98
C VAL A 8 5.07 5.05 9.96
N ALA A 9 4.51 6.04 10.67
CA ALA A 9 5.10 7.37 10.77
C ALA A 9 6.49 7.33 11.43
N ASP A 10 6.67 6.56 12.50
CA ASP A 10 7.96 6.37 13.16
C ASP A 10 8.99 5.73 12.24
N PHE A 11 8.58 4.71 11.50
CA PHE A 11 9.43 4.10 10.49
C PHE A 11 9.82 5.10 9.38
N HIS A 12 8.86 5.88 8.86
CA HIS A 12 9.13 6.92 7.87
C HIS A 12 10.13 7.96 8.37
N ARG A 13 9.97 8.46 9.60
CA ARG A 13 10.91 9.41 10.22
C ARG A 13 12.31 8.81 10.31
N ARG A 14 12.43 7.56 10.73
CA ARG A 14 13.72 6.86 10.86
C ARG A 14 14.46 6.76 9.52
N ILE A 15 13.74 6.46 8.44
CA ILE A 15 14.33 6.26 7.12
C ILE A 15 14.47 7.57 6.33
N GLY A 16 13.93 8.67 6.83
CA GLY A 16 13.93 9.97 6.17
C GLY A 16 12.90 10.08 5.04
N ALA A 17 11.83 9.29 5.08
CA ALA A 17 10.69 9.42 4.19
C ALA A 17 9.76 10.56 4.66
N GLU A 18 8.90 11.03 3.76
CA GLU A 18 7.98 12.13 4.04
C GLU A 18 6.95 11.75 5.13
N VAL A 19 6.75 12.67 6.07
CA VAL A 19 5.68 12.65 7.08
C VAL A 19 5.09 14.05 7.12
N ALA A 20 3.86 14.19 6.64
CA ALA A 20 3.16 15.47 6.58
C ALA A 20 2.63 15.86 7.97
N GLY A 21 2.67 17.16 8.29
CA GLY A 21 2.08 17.70 9.52
C GLY A 21 0.58 18.01 9.40
N SER A 22 0.04 18.01 8.18
CA SER A 22 -1.36 18.24 7.86
C SER A 22 -1.76 17.47 6.60
N PRO A 23 -3.05 17.16 6.39
CA PRO A 23 -3.53 16.53 5.17
C PRO A 23 -3.12 17.32 3.92
N GLN A 24 -2.56 16.62 2.94
CA GLN A 24 -2.16 17.14 1.64
C GLN A 24 -2.08 15.99 0.63
N PRO A 25 -2.35 16.21 -0.66
CA PRO A 25 -2.02 15.22 -1.68
C PRO A 25 -0.50 14.95 -1.70
N LEU A 26 -0.11 13.73 -2.08
CA LEU A 26 1.31 13.44 -2.28
C LEU A 26 1.91 14.30 -3.39
N ARG A 27 3.15 14.73 -3.18
CA ARG A 27 3.90 15.56 -4.13
C ARG A 27 4.36 14.74 -5.33
N GLY A 28 4.19 15.30 -6.54
CA GLY A 28 4.61 14.66 -7.78
C GLY A 28 4.17 15.42 -9.03
N SER A 29 4.61 14.95 -10.20
CA SER A 29 4.13 15.48 -11.49
C SER A 29 2.73 14.95 -11.78
N ARG A 30 1.75 15.86 -11.90
CA ARG A 30 0.37 15.51 -12.24
C ARG A 30 0.27 14.87 -13.61
N GLU A 31 1.03 15.35 -14.59
CA GLU A 31 1.09 14.77 -15.93
C GLU A 31 1.58 13.31 -15.89
N ARG A 32 2.66 13.04 -15.15
CA ARG A 32 3.17 11.66 -14.99
C ARG A 32 2.20 10.77 -14.21
N ALA A 33 1.52 11.32 -13.21
CA ALA A 33 0.49 10.60 -12.46
C ALA A 33 -0.71 10.25 -13.35
N ALA A 34 -1.14 11.17 -14.22
CA ALA A 34 -2.22 10.94 -15.18
C ALA A 34 -1.84 9.88 -16.21
N ALA A 35 -0.63 9.94 -16.78
CA ALA A 35 -0.12 8.92 -17.69
C ALA A 35 -0.05 7.53 -17.02
N LEU A 36 0.34 7.49 -15.73
CA LEU A 36 0.35 6.25 -14.97
C LEU A 36 -1.06 5.73 -14.70
N ALA A 37 -2.02 6.60 -14.37
CA ALA A 37 -3.42 6.19 -14.17
C ALA A 37 -3.99 5.53 -15.43
N VAL A 38 -3.75 6.12 -16.62
CA VAL A 38 -4.13 5.53 -17.91
C VAL A 38 -3.50 4.14 -18.10
N ALA A 39 -2.20 4.00 -17.81
CA ALA A 39 -1.53 2.70 -17.91
C ALA A 39 -2.13 1.65 -16.96
N VAL A 40 -2.47 2.03 -15.73
CA VAL A 40 -3.10 1.14 -14.74
C VAL A 40 -4.50 0.72 -15.20
N ARG A 41 -5.30 1.65 -15.74
CA ARG A 41 -6.62 1.33 -16.33
C ARG A 41 -6.50 0.37 -17.52
N GLY A 42 -5.43 0.48 -18.31
CA GLY A 42 -5.10 -0.47 -19.38
C GLY A 42 -4.91 -1.90 -18.85
N ILE A 43 -4.08 -2.06 -17.81
CA ILE A 43 -3.87 -3.36 -17.14
C ILE A 43 -5.17 -3.90 -16.54
N LEU A 44 -5.99 -3.04 -15.94
CA LEU A 44 -7.31 -3.45 -15.43
C LEU A 44 -8.20 -3.99 -16.55
N SER A 45 -8.19 -3.35 -17.72
CA SER A 45 -8.98 -3.78 -18.87
C SER A 45 -8.54 -5.16 -19.37
N GLU A 46 -7.23 -5.41 -19.41
CA GLU A 46 -6.67 -6.74 -19.74
C GLU A 46 -7.08 -7.79 -18.70
N LEU A 47 -7.04 -7.46 -17.42
CA LEU A 47 -7.40 -8.39 -16.35
C LEU A 47 -8.90 -8.74 -16.37
N LEU A 48 -9.77 -7.75 -16.60
CA LEU A 48 -11.21 -8.00 -16.73
C LEU A 48 -11.53 -8.85 -17.96
N ALA A 49 -10.73 -8.76 -19.02
CA ALA A 49 -10.88 -9.60 -20.21
C ALA A 49 -10.53 -11.08 -19.96
N VAL A 50 -9.76 -11.41 -18.91
CA VAL A 50 -9.49 -12.80 -18.50
C VAL A 50 -10.76 -13.46 -17.92
N GLY A 51 -11.69 -12.68 -17.39
CA GLY A 51 -12.87 -13.16 -16.66
C GLY A 51 -12.57 -13.35 -15.16
N VAL A 52 -13.58 -13.09 -14.32
CA VAL A 52 -13.48 -13.11 -12.85
C VAL A 52 -14.31 -14.25 -12.24
N ASP A 53 -14.73 -15.23 -13.04
CA ASP A 53 -15.78 -16.24 -12.80
C ASP A 53 -15.75 -16.96 -11.43
N GLY A 54 -16.14 -16.25 -10.36
CA GLY A 54 -16.04 -16.74 -8.98
C GLY A 54 -14.59 -16.88 -8.46
N ASP A 55 -13.58 -16.50 -9.25
CA ASP A 55 -12.19 -16.51 -8.82
C ASP A 55 -11.94 -15.31 -7.91
N VAL A 56 -11.87 -15.60 -6.60
CA VAL A 56 -11.67 -14.59 -5.56
C VAL A 56 -10.33 -13.88 -5.73
N LEU A 57 -9.28 -14.58 -6.13
CA LEU A 57 -7.96 -13.97 -6.29
C LEU A 57 -7.96 -12.98 -7.45
N ILE A 58 -8.52 -13.38 -8.60
CA ILE A 58 -8.59 -12.52 -9.79
C ILE A 58 -9.53 -11.34 -9.53
N SER A 59 -10.65 -11.55 -8.84
CA SER A 59 -11.55 -10.47 -8.41
C SER A 59 -10.85 -9.44 -7.52
N ARG A 60 -10.14 -9.90 -6.48
CA ARG A 60 -9.38 -9.00 -5.58
C ARG A 60 -8.27 -8.26 -6.33
N ALA A 61 -7.60 -8.93 -7.26
CA ALA A 61 -6.59 -8.30 -8.11
C ALA A 61 -7.19 -7.21 -9.00
N ALA A 62 -8.37 -7.43 -9.59
CA ALA A 62 -9.11 -6.42 -10.37
C ALA A 62 -9.41 -5.18 -9.52
N MET A 63 -10.09 -5.39 -8.39
CA MET A 63 -10.50 -4.32 -7.49
C MET A 63 -9.28 -3.54 -6.98
N SER A 64 -8.19 -4.22 -6.61
CA SER A 64 -6.95 -3.56 -6.17
C SER A 64 -6.34 -2.65 -7.26
N ARG A 65 -6.48 -3.00 -8.54
CA ARG A 65 -6.00 -2.17 -9.67
C ARG A 65 -6.92 -0.99 -9.94
N GLU A 66 -8.22 -1.18 -9.83
CA GLU A 66 -9.22 -0.12 -9.92
C GLU A 66 -8.97 0.96 -8.88
N GLU A 67 -8.91 0.59 -7.59
CA GLU A 67 -8.67 1.55 -6.50
C GLU A 67 -7.31 2.24 -6.59
N PHE A 68 -6.31 1.56 -7.16
CA PHE A 68 -5.02 2.20 -7.40
C PHE A 68 -5.08 3.25 -8.50
N ALA A 69 -5.84 3.01 -9.57
CA ALA A 69 -6.07 4.00 -10.62
C ALA A 69 -6.84 5.22 -10.08
N GLU A 70 -7.90 5.00 -9.30
CA GLU A 70 -8.71 6.07 -8.71
C GLU A 70 -7.90 6.93 -7.75
N TRP A 71 -7.03 6.32 -6.95
CA TRP A 71 -6.12 7.06 -6.10
C TRP A 71 -5.13 7.95 -6.87
N LEU A 72 -4.64 7.49 -8.04
CA LEU A 72 -3.81 8.33 -8.92
C LEU A 72 -4.62 9.48 -9.53
N GLU A 73 -5.83 9.19 -10.02
CA GLU A 73 -6.76 10.17 -10.60
C GLU A 73 -7.15 11.25 -9.57
N ALA A 74 -7.38 10.86 -8.31
CA ALA A 74 -7.63 11.78 -7.21
C ALA A 74 -6.43 12.73 -6.98
N HIS A 75 -5.20 12.23 -7.00
CA HIS A 75 -3.99 13.05 -6.90
C HIS A 75 -3.81 14.01 -8.09
N VAL A 76 -4.22 13.59 -9.29
CA VAL A 76 -4.21 14.45 -10.49
C VAL A 76 -5.19 15.61 -10.34
N SER A 77 -6.39 15.33 -9.82
CA SER A 77 -7.42 16.34 -9.57
C SER A 77 -7.06 17.34 -8.47
N ALA A 78 -6.12 16.97 -7.59
CA ALA A 78 -5.76 17.71 -6.37
C ALA A 78 -6.93 18.00 -5.44
N ASN A 79 -7.99 17.19 -5.50
CA ASN A 79 -9.08 17.19 -4.55
C ASN A 79 -8.70 16.32 -3.33
N LEU A 80 -8.52 16.95 -2.17
CA LEU A 80 -8.10 16.26 -0.96
C LEU A 80 -9.16 15.27 -0.45
N ASP A 81 -10.44 15.58 -0.59
CA ASP A 81 -11.53 14.69 -0.16
C ASP A 81 -11.53 13.42 -1.01
N ALA A 82 -11.37 13.57 -2.33
CA ALA A 82 -11.22 12.43 -3.25
C ALA A 82 -9.95 11.61 -2.98
N VAL A 83 -8.85 12.26 -2.58
CA VAL A 83 -7.62 11.56 -2.18
C VAL A 83 -7.83 10.75 -0.90
N ALA A 84 -8.57 11.30 0.06
CA ALA A 84 -8.88 10.62 1.31
C ALA A 84 -9.82 9.43 1.09
N ASP A 85 -10.84 9.59 0.24
CA ASP A 85 -11.80 8.56 -0.15
C ASP A 85 -11.08 7.38 -0.83
N ALA A 86 -10.36 7.64 -1.92
CA ALA A 86 -9.61 6.61 -2.63
C ALA A 86 -8.49 5.98 -1.78
N TRP A 87 -7.95 6.68 -0.77
CA TRP A 87 -7.03 6.05 0.19
C TRP A 87 -7.77 5.10 1.13
N ALA A 88 -8.97 5.47 1.60
CA ALA A 88 -9.79 4.66 2.47
C ALA A 88 -10.29 3.38 1.76
N ASP A 89 -10.71 3.47 0.51
CA ASP A 89 -11.14 2.32 -0.28
C ASP A 89 -10.02 1.30 -0.48
N ARG A 90 -8.80 1.78 -0.78
CA ARG A 90 -7.60 0.93 -0.82
C ARG A 90 -7.32 0.24 0.51
N CYS A 91 -7.47 0.95 1.63
CA CYS A 91 -7.34 0.34 2.95
C CYS A 91 -8.40 -0.73 3.18
N TYR A 92 -9.65 -0.46 2.79
CA TYR A 92 -10.76 -1.38 2.93
C TYR A 92 -10.55 -2.67 2.13
N LEU A 93 -10.10 -2.56 0.88
CA LEU A 93 -9.76 -3.73 0.05
C LEU A 93 -8.58 -4.52 0.61
N LEU A 94 -7.50 -3.85 1.02
CA LEU A 94 -6.33 -4.53 1.57
C LEU A 94 -6.66 -5.31 2.84
N PHE A 95 -7.51 -4.77 3.72
CA PHE A 95 -8.01 -5.52 4.86
C PHE A 95 -9.02 -6.60 4.46
N GLY A 96 -9.80 -6.35 3.41
CA GLY A 96 -10.67 -7.34 2.79
C GLY A 96 -9.92 -8.57 2.27
N ASP A 97 -8.69 -8.40 1.76
CA ASP A 97 -7.82 -9.51 1.36
C ASP A 97 -7.45 -10.39 2.56
N ALA A 98 -7.07 -9.76 3.68
CA ALA A 98 -6.76 -10.48 4.90
C ALA A 98 -7.97 -11.23 5.46
N VAL A 99 -9.17 -10.63 5.40
CA VAL A 99 -10.42 -11.29 5.79
C VAL A 99 -10.71 -12.49 4.87
N ALA A 100 -10.63 -12.30 3.55
CA ALA A 100 -10.91 -13.35 2.58
C ALA A 100 -9.92 -14.53 2.70
N ALA A 101 -8.65 -14.25 3.04
CA ALA A 101 -7.61 -15.24 3.20
C ALA A 101 -7.45 -15.76 4.65
N GLY A 102 -8.27 -15.28 5.61
CA GLY A 102 -8.17 -15.68 7.01
C GLY A 102 -6.86 -15.30 7.69
N LEU A 103 -6.19 -14.23 7.23
CA LEU A 103 -4.90 -13.81 7.76
C LEU A 103 -5.05 -13.06 9.09
N PRO A 104 -4.19 -13.33 10.09
CA PRO A 104 -4.10 -12.52 11.31
C PRO A 104 -3.38 -11.19 11.00
N ALA A 105 -4.09 -10.28 10.32
CA ALA A 105 -3.52 -9.06 9.75
C ALA A 105 -2.74 -8.21 10.76
N ALA A 106 -3.26 -8.09 11.99
CA ALA A 106 -2.63 -7.33 13.06
C ALA A 106 -1.27 -7.92 13.46
N ASP A 107 -1.19 -9.25 13.62
CA ASP A 107 0.04 -9.94 14.03
C ASP A 107 1.09 -9.90 12.91
N VAL A 108 0.65 -10.13 11.66
CA VAL A 108 1.49 -10.02 10.47
C VAL A 108 2.05 -8.60 10.35
N PHE A 109 1.20 -7.58 10.51
CA PHE A 109 1.63 -6.19 10.44
C PHE A 109 2.63 -5.84 11.54
N ALA A 110 2.37 -6.27 12.78
CA ALA A 110 3.27 -6.05 13.91
C ALA A 110 4.64 -6.70 13.67
N ALA A 111 4.68 -7.95 13.17
CA ALA A 111 5.93 -8.63 12.82
C ALA A 111 6.71 -7.89 11.72
N VAL A 112 6.01 -7.40 10.69
CA VAL A 112 6.61 -6.58 9.62
C VAL A 112 7.15 -5.27 10.16
N HIS A 113 6.41 -4.58 11.05
CA HIS A 113 6.88 -3.35 11.67
C HIS A 113 8.15 -3.58 12.50
N ARG A 114 8.19 -4.61 13.37
CA ARG A 114 9.41 -4.97 14.13
C ARG A 114 10.61 -5.15 13.19
N SER A 115 10.45 -5.94 12.14
CA SER A 115 11.51 -6.18 11.15
C SER A 115 11.91 -4.90 10.40
N ASN A 116 10.95 -4.04 10.03
CA ASN A 116 11.23 -2.77 9.38
C ASN A 116 12.08 -1.86 10.27
N MET A 117 11.84 -1.88 11.58
CA MET A 117 12.64 -1.17 12.58
C MET A 117 14.03 -1.78 12.82
N THR A 118 14.43 -2.83 12.10
CA THR A 118 15.84 -3.29 12.09
C THR A 118 16.60 -2.83 10.84
N LYS A 119 15.90 -2.28 9.85
CA LYS A 119 16.51 -1.81 8.61
C LYS A 119 17.33 -0.55 8.84
N ALA A 120 18.35 -0.38 7.98
CA ALA A 120 19.13 0.84 7.91
C ALA A 120 18.45 1.86 6.98
N ALA A 121 18.53 3.13 7.34
CA ALA A 121 18.08 4.22 6.49
C ALA A 121 19.04 4.36 5.29
N ASN A 122 18.51 4.41 4.07
CA ASN A 122 19.27 4.85 2.91
C ASN A 122 18.67 6.17 2.38
N ARG A 123 19.23 7.27 2.87
CA ARG A 123 18.76 8.62 2.52
C ARG A 123 19.06 9.01 1.07
N ALA A 124 19.97 8.30 0.38
CA ALA A 124 20.31 8.59 -1.02
C ALA A 124 19.21 8.16 -2.02
N ILE A 125 18.26 7.32 -1.61
CA ILE A 125 17.17 6.80 -2.47
C ILE A 125 15.81 7.21 -1.90
N GLY A 126 15.62 8.50 -1.63
CA GLY A 126 14.31 9.09 -1.30
C GLY A 126 13.62 8.45 -0.08
N GLY A 127 14.39 8.08 0.95
CA GLY A 127 13.83 7.50 2.17
C GLY A 127 13.54 5.99 2.09
N LYS A 128 14.12 5.25 1.13
CA LYS A 128 14.00 3.79 1.11
C LYS A 128 14.86 3.14 2.21
N ALA A 129 14.29 2.18 2.93
CA ALA A 129 15.03 1.36 3.88
C ALA A 129 15.81 0.23 3.19
N VAL A 130 17.02 -0.07 3.64
CA VAL A 130 17.85 -1.18 3.12
C VAL A 130 18.13 -2.21 4.22
N LYS A 131 18.23 -3.48 3.82
CA LYS A 131 18.65 -4.57 4.71
C LYS A 131 20.16 -4.44 4.93
N ALA A 132 20.57 -4.29 6.19
CA ALA A 132 21.98 -4.16 6.59
C ALA A 132 22.33 -5.27 7.60
N ALA A 133 23.54 -5.24 8.17
CA ALA A 133 24.03 -6.29 9.07
C ALA A 133 23.11 -6.57 10.27
N ALA A 134 22.39 -5.57 10.78
CA ALA A 134 21.45 -5.70 11.90
C ALA A 134 20.02 -6.08 11.47
N PHE A 135 19.77 -6.42 10.20
CA PHE A 135 18.43 -6.73 9.71
C PHE A 135 17.93 -8.08 10.24
N GLU A 136 16.72 -8.06 10.80
CA GLU A 136 15.97 -9.24 11.23
C GLU A 136 14.77 -9.44 10.31
N ARG A 137 14.51 -10.69 9.90
CA ARG A 137 13.34 -11.03 9.08
C ARG A 137 12.07 -10.94 9.94
N PRO A 138 10.90 -10.59 9.37
CA PRO A 138 9.66 -10.64 10.11
C PRO A 138 9.36 -12.09 10.51
N GLU A 139 9.14 -12.32 11.79
CA GLU A 139 8.74 -13.61 12.33
C GLU A 139 7.24 -13.80 12.07
N ILE A 140 6.92 -14.39 10.92
CA ILE A 140 5.55 -14.73 10.53
C ILE A 140 5.49 -16.24 10.45
N GLN A 141 4.80 -16.87 11.40
CA GLN A 141 4.47 -18.29 11.37
C GLN A 141 2.95 -18.41 11.33
N LEU A 142 2.44 -18.92 10.21
CA LEU A 142 1.02 -19.22 10.04
C LEU A 142 0.86 -20.74 10.01
N SER A 143 -0.01 -21.28 10.85
CA SER A 143 -0.37 -22.70 10.86
C SER A 143 -1.73 -22.89 10.17
N GLY A 144 -1.68 -23.33 8.90
CA GLY A 144 -2.83 -23.67 8.05
C GLY A 144 -2.59 -23.21 6.60
N GLY A 145 -2.98 -23.91 5.53
CA GLY A 145 -3.49 -25.27 5.32
C GLY A 145 -3.37 -25.62 3.82
N VAL A 146 -3.22 -26.92 3.53
CA VAL A 146 -3.18 -27.66 2.22
C VAL A 146 -2.37 -27.05 1.08
#